data_AF-T0R6T4-F1
#
_entry.id   AF-T0R6T4-F1
#
_cell.length_a   1.000
_cell.length_b   1.000
_cell.length_c   1.000
_cell.angle_alpha   90.00
_cell.angle_beta   90.00
_cell.angle_gamma   90.00
#
_symmetry.space_group_name_H-M   'P 1'
#
loop_
_entity.id
_entity.type
_entity.pdbx_description
1 polymer ?
#
loop_
_entity_poly.entity_id
_entity_poly.type
_entity_poly.pdbx_seq_one_letter_code
_entity_poly.pdbx_strand_id
1 'polypeptide(L)'
;MFIQLNVGGRIFCTSEATLAKVPGSFLEKLLRRAPDVDSAYFLDLDPTYFEPILNHLRCDAPLLASLAPHEIVHISRQLEFLRLPLPVPLSRMWTPTDTNMQLLHTNFCQTVAVTKNTHQRSVLALVPSDRFAVRMDFVLCSISIGLTTQDAFALTAPSDAHAAYICGGYSSFDNINAERLDLERSGSIAVVQYDRDAQKITFDVDGERVDSASIDLVLPPTTELFPFVSFYAMPYSDTDGSAYLGQVTLVPVPSSQPLLAIDPQIRRHDDTSTSLLLLRDLVVWPFQWLTYAALLYSSAYVLLTLVAYLAVVPMLLVAACLVPYTVLRSLTSLLTQRFAPYWYPWSFARRSQCIAVTYDLSRRHHSSCGDQSRFVLRMIDVDSPSALMTTWACLLVVRSVVGVALGVMYIVVIANAMDDSIGVVLAAVKWQWTDLYEL
;
A
#
# COMPACT_ATOMS: atom_id res chain seq x y z
N MET A 1 25.62 -44.05 14.01
CA MET A 1 26.25 -44.63 12.80
C MET A 1 26.38 -43.54 11.75
N PHE A 2 27.48 -43.50 10.99
CA PHE A 2 27.63 -42.61 9.83
C PHE A 2 27.09 -43.29 8.58
N ILE A 3 26.37 -42.53 7.76
CA ILE A 3 25.71 -42.96 6.53
C ILE A 3 26.22 -42.12 5.38
N GLN A 4 26.53 -42.78 4.27
CA GLN A 4 26.94 -42.13 3.02
C GLN A 4 25.74 -42.04 2.08
N LEU A 5 25.54 -40.85 1.50
CA LEU A 5 24.56 -40.57 0.46
C LEU A 5 25.32 -40.13 -0.79
N ASN A 6 25.06 -40.75 -1.93
CA ASN A 6 25.51 -40.29 -3.22
C ASN A 6 24.39 -39.49 -3.89
N VAL A 7 24.51 -38.17 -3.92
CA VAL A 7 23.47 -37.27 -4.46
C VAL A 7 23.95 -36.69 -5.77
N GLY A 8 23.38 -37.13 -6.89
CA GLY A 8 23.77 -36.69 -8.23
C GLY A 8 25.27 -36.83 -8.53
N GLY A 9 25.96 -37.79 -7.90
CA GLY A 9 27.40 -38.01 -8.03
C GLY A 9 28.27 -37.41 -6.91
N ARG A 10 27.72 -36.58 -6.01
CA ARG A 10 28.46 -36.01 -4.86
C ARG A 10 28.17 -36.81 -3.59
N ILE A 11 29.23 -37.23 -2.89
CA ILE A 11 29.09 -37.96 -1.63
C ILE A 11 28.87 -36.99 -0.46
N PHE A 12 27.80 -37.24 0.29
CA PHE A 12 27.48 -36.58 1.55
C PHE A 12 27.54 -37.61 2.68
N CYS A 13 28.21 -37.27 3.78
CA CYS A 13 28.22 -38.08 4.99
C CYS A 13 27.30 -37.45 6.04
N THR A 14 26.41 -38.24 6.64
CA THR A 14 25.50 -37.77 7.69
C THR A 14 25.25 -38.86 8.73
N SER A 15 24.47 -38.58 9.77
CA SER A 15 24.07 -39.57 10.76
C SER A 15 22.69 -40.16 10.42
N GLU A 16 22.46 -41.38 10.88
CA GLU A 16 21.14 -42.01 10.83
C GLU A 16 20.05 -41.15 11.49
N ALA A 17 20.38 -40.53 12.64
CA ALA A 17 19.48 -39.63 13.35
C ALA A 17 19.03 -38.42 12.50
N THR A 18 19.93 -37.86 11.68
CA THR A 18 19.59 -36.76 10.77
C THR A 18 18.58 -37.21 9.71
N LEU A 19 18.75 -38.40 9.14
CA LEU A 19 17.86 -38.93 8.10
C LEU A 19 16.52 -39.40 8.67
N ALA A 20 16.49 -39.84 9.93
CA ALA A 20 15.29 -40.22 10.65
C ALA A 20 14.54 -39.03 11.31
N LYS A 21 15.07 -37.80 11.19
CA LYS A 21 14.50 -36.61 11.87
C LYS A 21 13.04 -36.35 11.51
N VAL A 22 12.66 -36.59 10.25
CA VAL A 22 11.30 -36.43 9.77
C VAL A 22 10.66 -37.81 9.54
N PRO A 23 9.71 -38.23 10.40
CA PRO A 23 9.07 -39.53 10.26
C PRO A 23 8.18 -39.58 9.01
N GLY A 24 8.19 -40.72 8.32
CA GLY A 24 7.47 -40.96 7.08
C GLY A 24 8.14 -40.40 5.82
N SER A 25 9.23 -39.62 5.96
CA SER A 25 9.98 -39.05 4.85
C SER A 25 10.63 -40.13 3.98
N PHE A 26 11.02 -39.75 2.76
CA PHE A 26 11.78 -40.65 1.89
C PHE A 26 13.12 -41.04 2.52
N LEU A 27 13.78 -40.09 3.19
CA LEU A 27 15.08 -40.29 3.85
C LEU A 27 14.99 -41.32 5.00
N GLU A 28 13.94 -41.30 5.82
CA GLU A 28 13.75 -42.31 6.86
C GLU A 28 13.48 -43.70 6.24
N LYS A 29 12.70 -43.75 5.16
CA LYS A 29 12.44 -45.01 4.45
C LYS A 29 13.68 -45.56 3.77
N LEU A 30 14.60 -44.70 3.36
CA LEU A 30 15.89 -45.07 2.77
C LEU A 30 16.71 -45.91 3.74
N LEU A 31 16.69 -45.58 5.03
CA LEU A 31 17.39 -46.32 6.09
C LEU A 31 16.93 -47.79 6.24
N ARG A 32 15.73 -48.11 5.76
CA ARG A 32 15.18 -49.48 5.83
C ARG A 32 15.61 -50.34 4.64
N ARG A 33 16.24 -49.75 3.63
CA ARG A 33 16.75 -50.45 2.45
C ARG A 33 18.22 -50.78 2.67
N ALA A 34 18.74 -51.77 1.94
CA ALA A 34 20.17 -51.95 1.85
C ALA A 34 20.77 -50.78 1.03
N PRO A 35 21.96 -50.28 1.40
CA PRO A 35 22.66 -49.29 0.58
C PRO A 35 23.03 -49.89 -0.79
N ASP A 36 23.26 -49.01 -1.76
CA ASP A 36 23.59 -49.39 -3.13
C ASP A 36 25.08 -49.74 -3.25
N VAL A 37 25.67 -49.49 -4.43
CA VAL A 37 27.10 -49.71 -4.70
C VAL A 37 27.95 -48.87 -3.73
N ASP A 38 29.04 -49.46 -3.24
CA ASP A 38 30.00 -48.84 -2.30
C ASP A 38 29.43 -48.46 -0.92
N SER A 39 28.33 -49.10 -0.49
CA SER A 39 27.69 -48.85 0.83
C SER A 39 27.11 -47.43 1.00
N ALA A 40 26.90 -46.71 -0.11
CA ALA A 40 26.21 -45.43 -0.12
C ALA A 40 24.79 -45.56 -0.68
N TYR A 41 23.85 -44.74 -0.20
CA TYR A 41 22.51 -44.67 -0.80
C TYR A 41 22.48 -43.65 -1.93
N PHE A 42 22.00 -44.04 -3.11
CA PHE A 42 21.91 -43.13 -4.25
C PHE A 42 20.62 -42.29 -4.23
N LEU A 43 20.77 -40.99 -4.47
CA LEU A 43 19.69 -40.02 -4.66
C LEU A 43 19.91 -39.29 -5.99
N ASP A 44 18.95 -39.41 -6.90
CA ASP A 44 18.96 -38.71 -8.18
C ASP A 44 18.44 -37.26 -7.99
N LEU A 45 19.24 -36.45 -7.30
CA LEU A 45 18.94 -35.04 -7.02
C LEU A 45 20.17 -34.19 -7.32
N ASP A 46 19.96 -32.90 -7.57
CA ASP A 46 21.04 -31.95 -7.73
C ASP A 46 21.73 -31.71 -6.37
N PRO A 47 23.04 -32.03 -6.24
CA PRO A 47 23.76 -31.89 -4.98
C PRO A 47 23.87 -30.43 -4.50
N THR A 48 23.75 -29.44 -5.39
CA THR A 48 23.83 -28.01 -5.08
C THR A 48 22.70 -27.59 -4.14
N TYR A 49 21.48 -28.03 -4.42
CA TYR A 49 20.29 -27.69 -3.64
C TYR A 49 20.01 -28.68 -2.50
N PHE A 50 20.66 -29.84 -2.52
CA PHE A 50 20.55 -30.82 -1.44
C PHE A 50 21.33 -30.41 -0.17
N GLU A 51 22.48 -29.75 -0.33
CA GLU A 51 23.32 -29.35 0.80
C GLU A 51 22.57 -28.45 1.82
N PRO A 52 21.82 -27.40 1.40
CA PRO A 52 20.96 -26.64 2.31
C PRO A 52 19.91 -27.49 3.03
N ILE A 53 19.28 -28.45 2.33
CA ILE A 53 18.27 -29.36 2.92
C ILE A 53 18.92 -30.22 4.02
N LEU A 54 20.10 -30.78 3.74
CA LEU A 54 20.82 -31.60 4.70
C LEU A 54 21.25 -30.78 5.93
N ASN A 55 21.68 -29.54 5.74
CA ASN A 55 22.05 -28.65 6.84
C ASN A 55 20.82 -28.25 7.69
N HIS A 56 19.67 -27.99 7.06
CA HIS A 56 18.42 -27.79 7.77
C HIS A 56 18.07 -29.01 8.65
N LEU A 57 18.19 -30.23 8.13
CA LEU A 57 17.96 -31.44 8.93
C LEU A 57 18.96 -31.58 10.09
N ARG A 58 20.23 -31.21 9.89
CA ARG A 58 21.27 -31.31 10.93
C ARG A 58 21.09 -30.34 12.10
N CYS A 59 20.76 -29.08 11.82
CA CYS A 59 20.82 -28.02 12.83
C CYS A 59 19.68 -26.99 12.76
N ASP A 60 18.58 -27.30 12.05
CA ASP A 60 17.42 -26.41 11.91
C ASP A 60 17.79 -25.04 11.28
N ALA A 61 18.85 -25.03 10.47
CA ALA A 61 19.28 -23.85 9.72
C ALA A 61 18.15 -23.33 8.81
N PRO A 62 18.03 -22.01 8.63
CA PRO A 62 16.98 -21.44 7.78
C PRO A 62 17.18 -21.87 6.32
N LEU A 63 16.25 -22.68 5.81
CA LEU A 63 16.42 -23.36 4.52
C LEU A 63 16.32 -22.43 3.31
N LEU A 64 15.46 -21.42 3.39
CA LEU A 64 15.07 -20.57 2.25
C LEU A 64 15.43 -19.09 2.45
N ALA A 65 16.20 -18.77 3.49
CA ALA A 65 16.59 -17.39 3.75
C ALA A 65 17.59 -16.89 2.71
N SER A 66 17.33 -15.71 2.16
CA SER A 66 18.23 -15.01 1.22
C SER A 66 18.52 -15.75 -0.09
N LEU A 67 17.64 -16.67 -0.51
CA LEU A 67 17.74 -17.37 -1.78
C LEU A 67 17.05 -16.62 -2.91
N ALA A 68 17.60 -16.74 -4.11
CA ALA A 68 16.95 -16.27 -5.33
C ALA A 68 15.70 -17.12 -5.65
N PRO A 69 14.69 -16.55 -6.34
CA PRO A 69 13.45 -17.26 -6.64
C PRO A 69 13.61 -18.61 -7.34
N HIS A 70 14.58 -18.75 -8.24
CA HIS A 70 14.85 -20.02 -8.92
C HIS A 70 15.41 -21.09 -7.97
N GLU A 71 16.28 -20.70 -7.03
CA GLU A 71 16.83 -21.60 -6.01
C GLU A 71 15.73 -22.11 -5.06
N ILE A 72 14.80 -21.22 -4.68
CA ILE A 72 13.63 -21.59 -3.87
C ILE A 72 12.81 -22.69 -4.55
N VAL A 73 12.59 -22.58 -5.86
CA VAL A 73 11.86 -23.60 -6.64
C VAL A 73 12.61 -24.92 -6.67
N HIS A 74 13.92 -24.91 -6.92
CA HIS A 74 14.72 -26.14 -6.96
C HIS A 74 14.73 -26.87 -5.60
N ILE A 75 14.91 -26.14 -4.50
CA ILE A 75 14.86 -26.70 -3.15
C ILE A 75 13.45 -27.24 -2.86
N SER A 76 12.40 -26.49 -3.19
CA SER A 76 11.01 -26.91 -2.94
C SER A 76 10.67 -28.20 -3.68
N ARG A 77 11.11 -28.37 -4.93
CA ARG A 77 10.95 -29.62 -5.69
C ARG A 77 11.68 -30.80 -5.02
N GLN A 78 12.89 -30.59 -4.52
CA GLN A 78 13.61 -31.63 -3.78
C GLN A 78 12.94 -31.99 -2.45
N LEU A 79 12.42 -31.01 -1.71
CA LEU A 79 11.65 -31.27 -0.48
C LEU A 79 10.42 -32.13 -0.77
N GLU A 80 9.68 -31.82 -1.84
CA GLU A 80 8.52 -32.62 -2.27
C GLU A 80 8.92 -34.07 -2.60
N PHE A 81 9.96 -34.25 -3.41
CA PHE A 81 10.50 -35.57 -3.75
C PHE A 81 10.90 -36.37 -2.49
N LEU A 82 11.62 -35.71 -1.58
CA LEU A 82 12.07 -36.31 -0.31
C LEU A 82 10.94 -36.48 0.71
N ARG A 83 9.72 -36.00 0.40
CA ARG A 83 8.56 -35.98 1.29
C ARG A 83 8.87 -35.30 2.63
N LEU A 84 9.59 -34.19 2.55
CA LEU A 84 9.87 -33.31 3.68
C LEU A 84 8.83 -32.18 3.74
N PRO A 85 8.60 -31.56 4.92
CA PRO A 85 7.65 -30.47 5.04
C PRO A 85 7.98 -29.30 4.11
N LEU A 86 6.98 -28.87 3.35
CA LEU A 86 7.05 -27.70 2.48
C LEU A 86 6.48 -26.47 3.20
N PRO A 87 7.18 -25.32 3.21
CA PRO A 87 6.60 -24.07 3.71
C PRO A 87 5.37 -23.64 2.91
N VAL A 88 5.44 -23.79 1.59
CA VAL A 88 4.36 -23.55 0.65
C VAL A 88 4.33 -24.72 -0.37
N PRO A 89 3.18 -25.37 -0.60
CA PRO A 89 3.02 -26.38 -1.64
C PRO A 89 3.33 -25.82 -3.03
N LEU A 90 3.84 -26.65 -3.94
CA LEU A 90 4.20 -26.22 -5.30
C LEU A 90 3.00 -25.65 -6.08
N SER A 91 1.78 -26.15 -5.82
CA SER A 91 0.52 -25.62 -6.38
C SER A 91 0.19 -24.19 -5.97
N ARG A 92 0.88 -23.66 -4.96
CA ARG A 92 0.76 -22.28 -4.49
C ARG A 92 2.03 -21.46 -4.78
N MET A 93 2.84 -21.87 -5.74
CA MET A 93 4.03 -21.14 -6.16
C MET A 93 3.89 -20.66 -7.61
N TRP A 94 4.33 -19.44 -7.86
CA TRP A 94 4.52 -18.88 -9.18
C TRP A 94 5.87 -19.33 -9.77
N THR A 95 5.91 -19.53 -11.07
CA THR A 95 7.14 -19.81 -11.80
C THR A 95 8.01 -18.54 -11.83
N PRO A 96 9.27 -18.60 -11.37
CA PRO A 96 10.19 -17.49 -11.48
C PRO A 96 10.58 -17.31 -12.95
N THR A 97 10.33 -16.12 -13.51
CA THR A 97 10.69 -15.78 -14.89
C THR A 97 11.99 -14.97 -14.93
N ASP A 98 12.77 -15.11 -16.01
CA ASP A 98 14.19 -14.75 -16.04
C ASP A 98 14.55 -13.25 -15.95
N THR A 99 15.68 -13.01 -15.27
CA THR A 99 16.60 -11.85 -15.07
C THR A 99 16.19 -10.37 -15.19
N ASN A 100 15.19 -9.96 -15.97
CA ASN A 100 14.80 -8.53 -16.11
C ASN A 100 13.62 -8.14 -15.19
N MET A 101 13.45 -8.89 -14.08
CA MET A 101 12.22 -8.95 -13.29
C MET A 101 11.70 -7.59 -12.79
N GLN A 102 10.75 -7.04 -13.54
CA GLN A 102 9.83 -6.00 -13.07
C GLN A 102 8.81 -6.58 -12.05
N LEU A 103 8.69 -7.92 -12.01
CA LEU A 103 7.88 -8.67 -11.06
C LEU A 103 8.69 -9.04 -9.82
N LEU A 104 8.27 -8.58 -8.65
CA LEU A 104 8.88 -8.88 -7.38
C LEU A 104 8.23 -10.14 -6.78
N HIS A 105 9.01 -11.21 -6.68
CA HIS A 105 8.61 -12.43 -5.99
C HIS A 105 8.93 -12.32 -4.50
N THR A 106 7.92 -12.53 -3.67
CA THR A 106 8.10 -12.57 -2.22
C THR A 106 7.39 -13.79 -1.64
N ASN A 107 7.68 -14.08 -0.36
CA ASN A 107 7.02 -15.15 0.38
C ASN A 107 7.12 -16.52 -0.35
N PHE A 108 8.34 -16.96 -0.62
CA PHE A 108 8.63 -18.26 -1.26
C PHE A 108 7.98 -18.45 -2.65
N CYS A 109 8.05 -17.43 -3.49
CA CYS A 109 7.40 -17.40 -4.82
C CYS A 109 5.87 -17.53 -4.78
N GLN A 110 5.23 -17.38 -3.62
CA GLN A 110 3.78 -17.41 -3.48
C GLN A 110 3.12 -16.08 -3.89
N THR A 111 3.85 -14.97 -3.75
CA THR A 111 3.38 -13.61 -4.03
C THR A 111 4.17 -13.01 -5.18
N VAL A 112 3.45 -12.36 -6.10
CA VAL A 112 4.01 -11.61 -7.22
C VAL A 112 3.48 -10.18 -7.16
N ALA A 113 4.36 -9.21 -7.34
CA ALA A 113 4.01 -7.80 -7.36
C ALA A 113 4.61 -7.08 -8.58
N VAL A 114 3.88 -6.11 -9.13
CA VAL A 114 4.33 -5.20 -10.19
C VAL A 114 4.61 -3.81 -9.63
N THR A 115 5.60 -3.14 -10.19
CA THR A 115 5.91 -1.72 -9.93
C THR A 115 5.43 -0.82 -11.07
N LYS A 116 5.44 0.51 -10.86
CA LYS A 116 5.08 1.49 -11.91
C LYS A 116 5.90 1.43 -13.18
N ASN A 117 7.12 0.90 -13.14
CA ASN A 117 7.97 0.74 -14.33
C ASN A 117 7.65 -0.55 -15.09
N THR A 118 6.72 -1.35 -14.61
CA THR A 118 6.37 -2.63 -15.21
C THR A 118 5.51 -2.38 -16.45
N HIS A 119 5.93 -2.93 -17.58
CA HIS A 119 5.03 -3.07 -18.73
C HIS A 119 4.03 -4.21 -18.46
N GLN A 120 3.12 -4.46 -19.41
CA GLN A 120 2.25 -5.62 -19.33
C GLN A 120 3.07 -6.91 -19.15
N ARG A 121 2.80 -7.64 -18.06
CA ARG A 121 3.54 -8.84 -17.68
C ARG A 121 2.62 -9.90 -17.09
N SER A 122 2.87 -11.14 -17.46
CA SER A 122 2.14 -12.31 -16.99
C SER A 122 3.06 -13.27 -16.25
N VAL A 123 2.50 -13.99 -15.29
CA VAL A 123 3.16 -15.05 -14.55
C VAL A 123 2.31 -16.32 -14.57
N LEU A 124 2.97 -17.46 -14.68
CA LEU A 124 2.36 -18.79 -14.70
C LEU A 124 2.64 -19.50 -13.36
N ALA A 125 1.70 -20.28 -12.85
CA ALA A 125 1.94 -21.15 -11.70
C ALA A 125 2.98 -22.24 -12.02
N LEU A 126 3.61 -22.78 -10.98
CA LEU A 126 4.70 -23.73 -11.10
C LEU A 126 4.26 -25.13 -11.55
N VAL A 127 3.01 -25.50 -11.25
CA VAL A 127 2.41 -26.81 -11.55
C VAL A 127 0.99 -26.61 -12.09
N PRO A 128 0.49 -27.56 -12.91
CA PRO A 128 -0.86 -27.48 -13.42
C PRO A 128 -1.89 -27.63 -12.30
N SER A 129 -3.02 -26.95 -12.42
CA SER A 129 -4.14 -27.06 -11.49
C SER A 129 -5.45 -26.68 -12.15
N ASP A 130 -6.47 -27.50 -11.97
CA ASP A 130 -7.83 -27.20 -12.42
C ASP A 130 -8.55 -26.23 -11.49
N ARG A 131 -8.05 -26.05 -10.25
CA ARG A 131 -8.65 -25.15 -9.26
C ARG A 131 -7.57 -24.40 -8.48
N PHE A 132 -7.70 -23.09 -8.39
CA PHE A 132 -6.80 -22.26 -7.60
C PHE A 132 -7.49 -21.02 -7.06
N ALA A 133 -6.91 -20.45 -6.01
CA ALA A 133 -7.41 -19.23 -5.39
C ALA A 133 -6.30 -18.18 -5.34
N VAL A 134 -6.70 -16.97 -5.66
CA VAL A 134 -5.84 -15.81 -5.78
C VAL A 134 -6.40 -14.70 -4.91
N ARG A 135 -5.59 -14.24 -3.96
CA ARG A 135 -5.90 -13.05 -3.17
C ARG A 135 -5.29 -11.82 -3.82
N MET A 136 -6.11 -10.81 -4.04
CA MET A 136 -5.68 -9.50 -4.49
C MET A 136 -5.24 -8.67 -3.29
N ASP A 137 -3.95 -8.67 -2.96
CA ASP A 137 -3.47 -7.91 -1.80
C ASP A 137 -3.62 -6.40 -2.05
N PHE A 138 -3.23 -5.94 -3.24
CA PHE A 138 -3.27 -4.55 -3.67
C PHE A 138 -3.38 -4.48 -5.18
N VAL A 139 -4.34 -3.74 -5.74
CA VAL A 139 -4.54 -3.68 -7.19
C VAL A 139 -4.91 -2.25 -7.61
N LEU A 140 -3.97 -1.55 -8.24
CA LEU A 140 -4.18 -0.25 -8.89
C LEU A 140 -4.11 -0.32 -10.42
N CYS A 141 -3.95 -1.52 -10.97
CA CYS A 141 -3.94 -1.79 -12.41
C CYS A 141 -4.97 -2.84 -12.78
N SER A 142 -5.32 -2.92 -14.06
CA SER A 142 -6.16 -4.01 -14.53
C SER A 142 -5.37 -5.31 -14.50
N ILE A 143 -6.01 -6.38 -14.03
CA ILE A 143 -5.41 -7.71 -13.97
C ILE A 143 -6.33 -8.71 -14.67
N SER A 144 -5.76 -9.71 -15.31
CA SER A 144 -6.50 -10.88 -15.78
C SER A 144 -6.05 -12.12 -15.03
N ILE A 145 -7.00 -12.98 -14.68
CA ILE A 145 -6.76 -14.22 -13.95
C ILE A 145 -7.47 -15.34 -14.69
N GLY A 146 -6.77 -16.45 -14.90
CA GLY A 146 -7.35 -17.54 -15.66
C GLY A 146 -6.48 -18.77 -15.74
N LEU A 147 -6.83 -19.61 -16.70
CA LEU A 147 -6.14 -20.85 -17.01
C LEU A 147 -5.64 -20.80 -18.46
N THR A 148 -4.45 -21.32 -18.68
CA THR A 148 -3.83 -21.43 -20.01
C THR A 148 -3.02 -22.71 -20.09
N THR A 149 -2.75 -23.18 -21.31
CA THR A 149 -1.74 -24.21 -21.53
C THR A 149 -0.35 -23.60 -21.47
N GLN A 150 0.67 -24.42 -21.19
CA GLN A 150 2.06 -23.96 -21.16
C GLN A 150 2.53 -23.44 -22.53
N ASP A 151 2.09 -24.07 -23.62
CA ASP A 151 2.48 -23.70 -24.99
C ASP A 151 1.86 -22.37 -25.45
N ALA A 152 0.66 -22.04 -24.96
CA ALA A 152 -0.04 -20.79 -25.29
C ALA A 152 0.35 -19.62 -24.37
N PHE A 153 1.13 -19.88 -23.32
CA PHE A 153 1.52 -18.85 -22.37
C PHE A 153 2.59 -17.92 -22.96
N ALA A 154 2.36 -16.61 -22.84
CA ALA A 154 3.34 -15.59 -23.19
C ALA A 154 3.47 -14.53 -22.10
N LEU A 155 4.71 -14.08 -21.88
CA LEU A 155 5.07 -13.13 -20.82
C LEU A 155 4.39 -11.78 -20.96
N THR A 156 4.10 -11.32 -22.17
CA THR A 156 3.49 -10.00 -22.41
C THR A 156 1.98 -10.07 -22.50
N ALA A 157 1.41 -11.14 -23.07
CA ALA A 157 -0.03 -11.37 -23.15
C ALA A 157 -0.25 -12.81 -23.64
N PRO A 158 -0.88 -13.70 -22.86
CA PRO A 158 -1.22 -15.02 -23.37
C PRO A 158 -2.23 -14.89 -24.52
N SER A 159 -1.92 -15.45 -25.69
CA SER A 159 -2.71 -15.30 -26.93
C SER A 159 -4.04 -16.05 -26.88
N ASP A 160 -4.07 -17.21 -26.21
CA ASP A 160 -5.23 -18.09 -26.09
C ASP A 160 -5.61 -18.30 -24.61
N ALA A 161 -5.52 -17.23 -23.83
CA ALA A 161 -5.86 -17.29 -22.41
C ALA A 161 -7.37 -17.30 -22.19
N HIS A 162 -7.86 -18.30 -21.44
CA HIS A 162 -9.21 -18.31 -20.90
C HIS A 162 -9.19 -17.63 -19.54
N ALA A 163 -9.48 -16.33 -19.54
CA ALA A 163 -9.31 -15.46 -18.38
C ALA A 163 -10.58 -14.67 -18.09
N ALA A 164 -10.76 -14.34 -16.82
CA ALA A 164 -11.63 -13.24 -16.42
C ALA A 164 -10.80 -11.98 -16.15
N TYR A 165 -11.39 -10.82 -16.42
CA TYR A 165 -10.73 -9.51 -16.28
C TYR A 165 -11.25 -8.77 -15.07
N ILE A 166 -10.33 -8.16 -14.35
CA ILE A 166 -10.62 -7.30 -13.22
C ILE A 166 -10.16 -5.90 -13.62
N CYS A 167 -11.11 -5.02 -13.90
CA CYS A 167 -10.83 -3.67 -14.36
C CYS A 167 -10.50 -2.76 -13.17
N GLY A 168 -9.28 -2.23 -13.13
CA GLY A 168 -8.91 -1.16 -12.21
C GLY A 168 -9.21 0.20 -12.85
N GLY A 169 -10.40 0.77 -12.62
CA GLY A 169 -10.77 2.18 -12.89
C GLY A 169 -10.72 2.73 -14.32
N TYR A 170 -9.80 2.28 -15.17
CA TYR A 170 -9.51 2.83 -16.50
C TYR A 170 -8.90 1.75 -17.42
N SER A 171 -9.73 0.94 -18.07
CA SER A 171 -9.32 0.25 -19.30
C SER A 171 -10.51 -0.37 -20.04
N SER A 172 -10.64 -0.05 -21.33
CA SER A 172 -11.39 -0.83 -22.33
C SER A 172 -10.45 -1.85 -22.96
N PHE A 173 -10.82 -3.13 -22.96
CA PHE A 173 -10.10 -4.16 -23.72
C PHE A 173 -11.06 -4.82 -24.72
N ASP A 174 -10.60 -4.98 -25.96
CA ASP A 174 -11.40 -5.33 -27.13
C ASP A 174 -11.14 -6.75 -27.69
N ASN A 175 -10.38 -7.63 -27.01
CA ASN A 175 -9.86 -8.80 -27.75
C ASN A 175 -9.53 -10.09 -27.00
N ILE A 176 -10.16 -10.40 -25.87
CA ILE A 176 -9.95 -11.69 -25.19
C ILE A 176 -11.32 -12.26 -24.84
N ASN A 177 -11.53 -13.57 -25.07
CA ASN A 177 -12.75 -14.30 -24.73
C ASN A 177 -12.94 -14.29 -23.22
N ALA A 178 -13.42 -13.16 -22.70
CA ALA A 178 -13.13 -12.83 -21.32
C ALA A 178 -14.25 -12.02 -20.70
N GLU A 179 -14.64 -12.46 -19.52
CA GLU A 179 -15.76 -11.89 -18.80
C GLU A 179 -15.26 -11.01 -17.64
N ARG A 180 -16.01 -9.95 -17.38
CA ARG A 180 -15.62 -8.90 -16.44
C ARG A 180 -16.02 -9.29 -15.01
N LEU A 181 -15.06 -9.23 -14.10
CA LEU A 181 -15.24 -9.34 -12.66
C LEU A 181 -15.10 -7.95 -12.04
N ASP A 182 -16.19 -7.40 -11.53
CA ASP A 182 -16.16 -6.16 -10.75
C ASP A 182 -15.72 -6.49 -9.31
N LEU A 183 -14.42 -6.40 -9.04
CA LEU A 183 -13.88 -6.48 -7.68
C LEU A 183 -13.67 -5.07 -7.13
N GLU A 184 -14.48 -4.69 -6.15
CA GLU A 184 -14.42 -3.36 -5.54
C GLU A 184 -13.36 -3.24 -4.44
N ARG A 185 -12.74 -4.33 -3.95
CA ARG A 185 -11.99 -4.32 -2.69
C ARG A 185 -10.63 -5.00 -2.74
N SER A 186 -9.60 -4.29 -2.27
CA SER A 186 -8.33 -4.90 -1.86
C SER A 186 -8.59 -5.95 -0.78
N GLY A 187 -7.95 -7.12 -0.89
CA GLY A 187 -8.11 -8.26 0.01
C GLY A 187 -9.08 -9.33 -0.47
N SER A 188 -9.82 -9.08 -1.56
CA SER A 188 -10.74 -10.06 -2.13
C SER A 188 -10.01 -11.31 -2.65
N ILE A 189 -10.70 -12.45 -2.64
CA ILE A 189 -10.18 -13.73 -3.11
C ILE A 189 -11.01 -14.18 -4.32
N ALA A 190 -10.37 -14.29 -5.47
CA ALA A 190 -10.96 -14.96 -6.63
C ALA A 190 -10.52 -16.42 -6.67
N VAL A 191 -11.49 -17.32 -6.78
CA VAL A 191 -11.30 -18.74 -7.04
C VAL A 191 -11.64 -19.00 -8.49
N VAL A 192 -10.72 -19.64 -9.21
CA VAL A 192 -10.95 -20.10 -10.58
C VAL A 192 -11.00 -21.61 -10.55
N GLN A 193 -12.02 -22.19 -11.19
CA GLN A 193 -12.22 -23.62 -11.28
C GLN A 193 -12.61 -24.03 -12.69
N TYR A 194 -11.83 -24.94 -13.27
CA TYR A 194 -12.17 -25.68 -14.47
C TYR A 194 -12.85 -27.00 -14.08
N ASP A 195 -14.10 -27.14 -14.50
CA ASP A 195 -14.83 -28.39 -14.43
C ASP A 195 -14.58 -29.17 -15.73
N ARG A 196 -13.82 -30.27 -15.63
CA ARG A 196 -13.50 -31.13 -16.77
C ARG A 196 -14.72 -31.86 -17.34
N ASP A 197 -15.70 -32.17 -16.50
CA ASP A 197 -16.91 -32.90 -16.91
C ASP A 197 -17.88 -31.96 -17.64
N ALA A 198 -18.04 -30.74 -17.10
CA ALA A 198 -18.84 -29.70 -17.73
C ALA A 198 -18.11 -28.94 -18.85
N GLN A 199 -16.79 -29.15 -19.00
CA GLN A 199 -15.91 -28.42 -19.92
C GLN A 199 -16.04 -26.90 -19.78
N LYS A 200 -16.04 -26.42 -18.53
CA LYS A 200 -16.36 -25.03 -18.21
C LYS A 200 -15.43 -24.46 -17.15
N ILE A 201 -14.87 -23.28 -17.43
CA ILE A 201 -14.16 -22.47 -16.44
C ILE A 201 -15.14 -21.55 -15.76
N THR A 202 -15.00 -21.44 -14.45
CA THR A 202 -15.93 -20.72 -13.60
C THR A 202 -15.20 -19.98 -12.49
N PHE A 203 -15.78 -18.88 -12.05
CA PHE A 203 -15.13 -17.93 -11.16
C PHE A 203 -16.02 -17.67 -9.94
N ASP A 204 -15.42 -17.73 -8.76
CA ASP A 204 -16.06 -17.35 -7.51
C ASP A 204 -15.25 -16.20 -6.91
N VAL A 205 -15.92 -15.14 -6.45
CA VAL A 205 -15.30 -14.02 -5.76
C VAL A 205 -15.82 -13.98 -4.33
N ASP A 206 -14.93 -14.08 -3.35
CA ASP A 206 -15.26 -14.08 -1.92
C ASP A 206 -16.32 -15.13 -1.52
N GLY A 207 -16.39 -16.23 -2.26
CA GLY A 207 -17.34 -17.33 -2.06
C GLY A 207 -18.66 -17.19 -2.81
N GLU A 208 -18.88 -16.08 -3.52
CA GLU A 208 -20.03 -15.91 -4.40
C GLU A 208 -19.68 -16.28 -5.85
N ARG A 209 -20.49 -17.16 -6.43
CA ARG A 209 -20.37 -17.60 -7.82
C ARG A 209 -20.68 -16.44 -8.76
N VAL A 210 -19.78 -16.13 -9.68
CA VAL A 210 -20.05 -15.14 -10.74
C VAL A 210 -20.50 -15.87 -11.99
N ASP A 211 -21.81 -16.14 -12.08
CA ASP A 211 -22.40 -16.88 -13.20
C ASP A 211 -22.25 -16.15 -14.55
N SER A 212 -22.11 -14.83 -14.53
CA SER A 212 -21.83 -14.00 -15.71
C SER A 212 -20.35 -14.02 -16.15
N ALA A 213 -19.50 -14.79 -15.47
CA ALA A 213 -18.07 -14.90 -15.76
C ALA A 213 -17.63 -16.31 -16.23
N SER A 214 -18.57 -17.21 -16.51
CA SER A 214 -18.30 -18.57 -16.95
C SER A 214 -17.87 -18.70 -18.43
N ILE A 215 -16.76 -19.41 -18.68
CA ILE A 215 -16.18 -19.61 -20.02
C ILE A 215 -16.29 -21.08 -20.42
N ASP A 216 -16.92 -21.36 -21.55
CA ASP A 216 -16.94 -22.71 -22.13
C ASP A 216 -15.60 -23.02 -22.79
N LEU A 217 -14.99 -24.16 -22.41
CA LEU A 217 -13.66 -24.55 -22.85
C LEU A 217 -13.61 -26.03 -23.20
N VAL A 218 -13.67 -26.33 -24.49
CA VAL A 218 -13.57 -27.70 -25.00
C VAL A 218 -12.10 -28.05 -25.21
N LEU A 219 -11.52 -28.78 -24.25
CA LEU A 219 -10.16 -29.31 -24.34
C LEU A 219 -10.14 -30.85 -24.23
N PRO A 220 -9.13 -31.51 -24.82
CA PRO A 220 -8.85 -32.91 -24.54
C PRO A 220 -8.71 -33.16 -23.03
N PRO A 221 -9.17 -34.31 -22.51
CA PRO A 221 -9.16 -34.59 -21.08
C PRO A 221 -7.75 -34.67 -20.49
N THR A 222 -6.73 -34.90 -21.33
CA THR A 222 -5.32 -34.97 -20.94
C THR A 222 -4.61 -33.61 -20.94
N THR A 223 -5.29 -32.54 -21.36
CA THR A 223 -4.65 -31.22 -21.41
C THR A 223 -4.46 -30.69 -19.99
N GLU A 224 -3.22 -30.34 -19.69
CA GLU A 224 -2.82 -29.69 -18.45
C GLU A 224 -3.03 -28.19 -18.55
N LEU A 225 -3.76 -27.64 -17.58
CA LEU A 225 -4.01 -26.21 -17.47
C LEU A 225 -3.21 -25.64 -16.30
N PHE A 226 -2.59 -24.50 -16.56
CA PHE A 226 -1.79 -23.79 -15.60
C PHE A 226 -2.49 -22.49 -15.21
N PRO A 227 -2.63 -22.24 -13.90
CA PRO A 227 -3.04 -20.93 -13.40
C PRO A 227 -2.11 -19.84 -13.88
N PHE A 228 -2.65 -18.71 -14.32
CA PHE A 228 -1.85 -17.54 -14.65
C PHE A 228 -2.51 -16.25 -14.16
N VAL A 229 -1.68 -15.22 -14.00
CA VAL A 229 -2.12 -13.85 -13.75
C VAL A 229 -1.38 -12.93 -14.71
N SER A 230 -2.09 -12.02 -15.36
CA SER A 230 -1.51 -10.94 -16.16
C SER A 230 -1.79 -9.59 -15.51
N PHE A 231 -0.77 -8.74 -15.47
CA PHE A 231 -0.85 -7.37 -15.00
C PHE A 231 -0.77 -6.43 -16.20
N TYR A 232 -1.79 -5.58 -16.36
CA TYR A 232 -1.85 -4.54 -17.38
C TYR A 232 -1.44 -3.21 -16.76
N ALA A 233 -0.13 -3.05 -16.56
CA ALA A 233 0.48 -1.82 -16.08
C ALA A 233 0.94 -0.96 -17.26
N MET A 234 0.55 0.32 -17.28
CA MET A 234 1.15 1.32 -18.17
C MET A 234 2.26 2.05 -17.41
N PRO A 235 3.48 2.17 -17.98
CA PRO A 235 4.56 2.85 -17.31
C PRO A 235 4.26 4.35 -17.17
N TYR A 236 4.30 4.87 -15.93
CA TYR A 236 4.19 6.30 -15.66
C TYR A 236 5.59 6.93 -15.65
N SER A 237 5.83 7.90 -16.55
CA SER A 237 7.16 8.47 -16.78
C SER A 237 7.68 9.43 -15.70
N ASP A 238 6.86 9.81 -14.71
CA ASP A 238 7.10 11.02 -13.90
C ASP A 238 7.07 10.82 -12.37
N THR A 239 7.13 9.58 -11.87
CA THR A 239 7.16 9.30 -10.42
C THR A 239 8.20 8.26 -10.06
N ASP A 240 8.66 8.29 -8.81
CA ASP A 240 9.60 7.32 -8.23
C ASP A 240 9.19 5.88 -8.58
N GLY A 241 10.00 5.23 -9.42
CA GLY A 241 9.65 3.99 -10.15
C GLY A 241 9.54 2.73 -9.29
N SER A 242 9.67 2.88 -7.98
CA SER A 242 9.64 1.82 -6.97
C SER A 242 8.26 1.53 -6.39
N ALA A 243 7.26 2.41 -6.63
CA ALA A 243 5.93 2.22 -6.08
C ALA A 243 5.23 0.98 -6.70
N TYR A 244 4.68 0.12 -5.82
CA TYR A 244 3.86 -1.02 -6.23
C TYR A 244 2.56 -0.55 -6.89
N LEU A 245 2.16 -1.23 -7.96
CA LEU A 245 0.94 -0.99 -8.73
C LEU A 245 -0.06 -2.15 -8.60
N GLY A 246 0.42 -3.33 -8.21
CA GLY A 246 -0.38 -4.53 -8.11
C GLY A 246 0.40 -5.61 -7.36
N GLN A 247 -0.27 -6.35 -6.50
CA GLN A 247 0.27 -7.47 -5.75
C GLN A 247 -0.79 -8.54 -5.60
N VAL A 248 -0.40 -9.77 -5.91
CA VAL A 248 -1.27 -10.92 -5.98
C VAL A 248 -0.59 -12.13 -5.34
N THR A 249 -1.34 -12.90 -4.56
CA THR A 249 -0.83 -14.06 -3.82
C THR A 249 -1.68 -15.30 -4.08
N LEU A 250 -1.04 -16.44 -4.38
CA LEU A 250 -1.73 -17.73 -4.39
C LEU A 250 -2.08 -18.14 -2.98
N VAL A 251 -3.36 -18.33 -2.68
CA VAL A 251 -3.85 -18.69 -1.35
C VAL A 251 -4.47 -20.10 -1.37
N PRO A 252 -4.60 -20.76 -0.20
CA PRO A 252 -5.41 -21.96 -0.12
C PRO A 252 -6.82 -21.69 -0.64
N VAL A 253 -7.35 -22.62 -1.44
CA VAL A 253 -8.73 -22.54 -1.90
C VAL A 253 -9.64 -22.56 -0.66
N PRO A 254 -10.50 -21.54 -0.46
CA PRO A 254 -11.41 -21.54 0.66
C PRO A 254 -12.29 -22.79 0.56
N SER A 255 -12.39 -23.54 1.66
CA SER A 255 -13.40 -24.59 1.76
C SER A 255 -14.75 -23.94 1.54
N SER A 256 -15.59 -24.50 0.67
CA SER A 256 -16.95 -24.07 0.37
C SER A 256 -17.90 -24.33 1.56
N GLN A 257 -17.51 -23.85 2.74
CA GLN A 257 -18.41 -23.58 3.84
C GLN A 257 -18.73 -22.09 3.76
N PRO A 258 -20.01 -21.70 3.68
CA PRO A 258 -20.38 -20.31 3.79
C PRO A 258 -19.81 -19.78 5.11
N LEU A 259 -19.16 -18.62 5.04
CA LEU A 259 -18.73 -17.81 6.18
C LEU A 259 -19.98 -17.23 6.89
N LEU A 260 -20.86 -18.11 7.40
CA LEU A 260 -21.95 -17.85 8.33
C LEU A 260 -22.72 -19.16 8.60
N ALA A 261 -22.03 -20.11 9.24
CA ALA A 261 -22.71 -21.12 10.03
C ALA A 261 -21.83 -21.38 11.26
N ILE A 262 -22.15 -20.71 12.36
CA ILE A 262 -21.78 -21.20 13.68
C ILE A 262 -22.44 -22.57 13.80
N ASP A 263 -21.67 -23.64 13.58
CA ASP A 263 -22.12 -25.01 13.78
C ASP A 263 -22.28 -25.25 15.30
N PRO A 264 -23.51 -25.47 15.81
CA PRO A 264 -23.73 -25.67 17.24
C PRO A 264 -23.60 -27.16 17.65
N GLN A 265 -23.05 -28.05 16.81
CA GLN A 265 -23.04 -29.50 17.10
C GLN A 265 -21.69 -30.08 17.55
N ILE A 266 -20.59 -29.32 17.62
CA ILE A 266 -19.35 -29.83 18.23
C ILE A 266 -19.18 -29.28 19.65
N ARG A 267 -19.99 -29.78 20.58
CA ARG A 267 -19.60 -29.96 22.00
C ARG A 267 -20.65 -30.78 22.76
N ARG A 268 -20.49 -32.09 22.72
CA ARG A 268 -20.97 -32.99 23.76
C ARG A 268 -19.88 -34.00 24.08
N HIS A 269 -18.96 -33.61 24.95
CA HIS A 269 -18.67 -34.31 26.21
C HIS A 269 -17.65 -33.51 27.03
N ASP A 270 -18.07 -33.19 28.26
CA ASP A 270 -17.36 -32.90 29.54
C ASP A 270 -15.85 -32.55 29.49
N ASP A 271 -15.37 -31.46 30.08
CA ASP A 271 -15.38 -31.21 31.53
C ASP A 271 -15.31 -29.71 31.92
N THR A 272 -15.88 -29.46 33.10
CA THR A 272 -16.11 -28.27 33.95
C THR A 272 -15.06 -27.13 34.09
N SER A 273 -14.06 -26.97 33.20
CA SER A 273 -13.03 -25.90 33.32
C SER A 273 -13.23 -24.69 32.39
N THR A 274 -14.16 -24.78 31.44
CA THR A 274 -14.32 -23.79 30.36
C THR A 274 -15.30 -22.66 30.67
N SER A 275 -16.18 -22.82 31.65
CA SER A 275 -17.17 -21.81 32.05
C SER A 275 -16.56 -20.60 32.76
N LEU A 276 -15.48 -20.79 33.51
CA LEU A 276 -14.73 -19.70 34.17
C LEU A 276 -13.88 -18.86 33.19
N LEU A 277 -13.38 -19.49 32.13
CA LEU A 277 -12.60 -18.80 31.09
C LEU A 277 -13.50 -17.96 30.17
N LEU A 278 -14.68 -18.48 29.81
CA LEU A 278 -15.66 -17.73 29.02
C LEU A 278 -16.23 -16.52 29.75
N LEU A 279 -16.44 -16.62 31.07
CA LEU A 279 -16.89 -15.47 31.88
C LEU A 279 -15.82 -14.38 31.96
N ARG A 280 -14.55 -14.78 32.09
CA ARG A 280 -13.40 -13.87 32.08
C ARG A 280 -13.28 -13.17 30.72
N ASP A 281 -13.43 -13.89 29.62
CA ASP A 281 -13.31 -13.30 28.29
C ASP A 281 -14.51 -12.39 27.95
N LEU A 282 -15.73 -12.72 28.40
CA LEU A 282 -16.91 -11.87 28.19
C LEU A 282 -16.84 -10.54 28.97
N VAL A 283 -16.24 -10.55 30.16
CA VAL A 283 -16.10 -9.36 31.01
C VAL A 283 -14.89 -8.52 30.60
N VAL A 284 -13.78 -9.11 30.14
CA VAL A 284 -12.54 -8.38 29.80
C VAL A 284 -12.59 -7.72 28.41
N TRP A 285 -13.38 -8.28 27.49
CA TRP A 285 -13.49 -7.77 26.11
C TRP A 285 -13.87 -6.28 25.98
N PRO A 286 -14.87 -5.74 26.70
CA PRO A 286 -15.21 -4.32 26.62
C PRO A 286 -14.12 -3.41 27.20
N PHE A 287 -13.38 -3.85 28.23
CA PHE A 287 -12.29 -3.06 28.81
C PHE A 287 -11.08 -2.97 27.88
N GLN A 288 -10.77 -4.05 27.15
CA GLN A 288 -9.71 -4.02 26.14
C GLN A 288 -10.04 -3.04 25.01
N TRP A 289 -11.27 -3.07 24.49
CA TRP A 289 -11.71 -2.11 23.47
C TRP A 289 -11.64 -0.66 23.96
N LEU A 290 -12.04 -0.39 25.20
CA LEU A 290 -11.96 0.95 25.79
C LEU A 290 -10.50 1.42 25.90
N THR A 291 -9.57 0.55 26.29
CA THR A 291 -8.14 0.90 26.36
C THR A 291 -7.53 1.16 24.98
N TYR A 292 -7.90 0.38 23.96
CA TYR A 292 -7.44 0.62 22.59
C TYR A 292 -8.01 1.91 22.02
N ALA A 293 -9.30 2.21 22.25
CA ALA A 293 -9.91 3.45 21.82
C ALA A 293 -9.28 4.68 22.50
N ALA A 294 -8.99 4.60 23.81
CA ALA A 294 -8.31 5.66 24.54
C ALA A 294 -6.86 5.88 24.06
N LEU A 295 -6.12 4.80 23.78
CA LEU A 295 -4.78 4.88 23.19
C LEU A 295 -4.81 5.48 21.78
N LEU A 296 -5.76 5.07 20.94
CA LEU A 296 -5.91 5.62 19.60
C LEU A 296 -6.27 7.11 19.65
N TYR A 297 -7.19 7.50 20.53
CA TYR A 297 -7.58 8.90 20.71
C TYR A 297 -6.44 9.75 21.27
N SER A 298 -5.72 9.26 22.28
CA SER A 298 -4.57 9.97 22.86
C SER A 298 -3.42 10.14 21.87
N SER A 299 -3.13 9.11 21.07
CA SER A 299 -2.07 9.18 20.05
C SER A 299 -2.46 10.09 18.88
N ALA A 300 -3.72 10.05 18.43
CA ALA A 300 -4.24 10.99 17.44
C ALA A 300 -4.20 12.44 17.94
N TYR A 301 -4.55 12.67 19.21
CA TYR A 301 -4.50 14.00 19.82
C TYR A 301 -3.07 14.53 19.89
N VAL A 302 -2.11 13.70 20.35
CA VAL A 302 -0.69 14.07 20.38
C VAL A 302 -0.17 14.41 19.00
N LEU A 303 -0.51 13.62 17.98
CA LEU A 303 -0.10 13.86 16.59
C LEU A 303 -0.69 15.18 16.06
N LEU A 304 -1.96 15.45 16.35
CA LEU A 304 -2.63 16.69 15.95
C LEU A 304 -1.99 17.91 16.61
N THR A 305 -1.68 17.84 17.91
CA THR A 305 -0.95 18.91 18.61
C THR A 305 0.47 19.09 18.08
N LEU A 306 1.17 18.00 17.71
CA LEU A 306 2.50 18.07 17.11
C LEU A 306 2.45 18.78 15.75
N VAL A 307 1.49 18.44 14.89
CA VAL A 307 1.29 19.08 13.58
C VAL A 307 0.93 20.55 13.75
N ALA A 308 0.04 20.88 14.69
CA ALA A 308 -0.29 22.27 15.00
C ALA A 308 0.94 23.05 15.50
N TYR A 309 1.76 22.44 16.34
CA TYR A 309 3.00 23.06 16.85
C TYR A 309 4.03 23.27 15.73
N LEU A 310 4.21 22.28 14.86
CA LEU A 310 5.08 22.36 13.67
C LEU A 310 4.61 23.41 12.66
N ALA A 311 3.32 23.76 12.62
CA ALA A 311 2.81 24.84 11.78
C ALA A 311 2.93 26.22 12.44
N VAL A 312 2.61 26.32 13.74
CA VAL A 312 2.56 27.60 14.46
C VAL A 312 3.94 28.15 14.80
N VAL A 313 4.91 27.30 15.18
CA VAL A 313 6.28 27.73 15.52
C VAL A 313 7.01 28.41 14.36
N PRO A 314 7.05 27.86 13.13
CA PRO A 314 7.68 28.58 12.02
C PRO A 314 6.91 29.85 11.65
N MET A 315 5.58 29.87 11.79
CA MET A 315 4.80 31.09 11.54
C MET A 315 5.14 32.20 12.55
N LEU A 316 5.32 31.86 13.83
CA LEU A 316 5.76 32.78 14.88
C LEU A 316 7.21 33.23 14.68
N LEU A 317 8.11 32.34 14.25
CA LEU A 317 9.50 32.70 13.92
C LEU A 317 9.57 33.65 12.72
N VAL A 318 8.79 33.39 11.67
CA VAL A 318 8.68 34.29 10.52
C VAL A 318 8.12 35.65 10.95
N ALA A 319 7.09 35.68 11.79
CA ALA A 319 6.57 36.93 12.35
C ALA A 319 7.62 37.67 13.20
N ALA A 320 8.34 36.96 14.07
CA ALA A 320 9.39 37.51 14.92
C ALA A 320 10.59 38.05 14.12
N CYS A 321 10.86 37.52 12.93
CA CYS A 321 11.89 38.04 12.01
C CYS A 321 11.38 39.23 11.17
N LEU A 322 10.11 39.20 10.73
CA LEU A 322 9.53 40.25 9.88
C LEU A 322 9.28 41.55 10.65
N VAL A 323 8.88 41.47 11.92
CA VAL A 323 8.65 42.67 12.75
C VAL A 323 9.90 43.56 12.86
N PRO A 324 11.07 43.08 13.32
CA PRO A 324 12.28 43.90 13.38
C PRO A 324 12.79 44.29 12.00
N TYR A 325 12.59 43.46 10.97
CA TYR A 325 12.93 43.83 9.59
C TYR A 325 12.10 45.04 9.10
N THR A 326 10.79 45.05 9.35
CA THR A 326 9.92 46.18 8.97
C THR A 326 10.23 47.44 9.78
N VAL A 327 10.55 47.31 11.07
CA VAL A 327 11.00 48.43 11.92
C VAL A 327 12.33 48.98 11.43
N LEU A 328 13.30 48.12 11.12
CA LEU A 328 14.60 48.52 10.58
C LEU A 328 14.44 49.20 9.21
N ARG A 329 13.59 48.67 8.33
CA ARG A 329 13.26 49.27 7.03
C ARG A 329 12.58 50.64 7.19
N SER A 330 11.68 50.78 8.15
CA SER A 330 11.02 52.05 8.44
C SER A 330 12.03 53.07 9.01
N LEU A 331 12.90 52.65 9.92
CA LEU A 331 13.99 53.47 10.47
C LEU A 331 15.01 53.87 9.40
N THR A 332 15.40 52.97 8.49
CA THR A 332 16.30 53.33 7.38
C THR A 332 15.61 54.28 6.40
N SER A 333 14.31 54.14 6.16
CA SER A 333 13.55 55.10 5.35
C SER A 333 13.45 56.49 6.02
N LEU A 334 13.29 56.53 7.35
CA LEU A 334 13.29 57.77 8.13
C LEU A 334 14.68 58.41 8.19
N LEU A 335 15.73 57.62 8.37
CA LEU A 335 17.12 58.10 8.38
C LEU A 335 17.51 58.64 7.00
N THR A 336 17.17 57.92 5.92
CA THR A 336 17.41 58.41 4.56
C THR A 336 16.61 59.69 4.27
N GLN A 337 15.36 59.82 4.75
CA GLN A 337 14.61 61.08 4.63
C GLN A 337 15.19 62.23 5.47
N ARG A 338 15.69 61.95 6.67
CA ARG A 338 16.22 62.97 7.60
C ARG A 338 17.63 63.44 7.22
N PHE A 339 18.43 62.57 6.61
CA PHE A 339 19.79 62.87 6.12
C PHE A 339 19.86 63.19 4.62
N ALA A 340 18.80 62.97 3.84
CA ALA A 340 18.69 63.42 2.44
C ALA A 340 19.09 64.89 2.22
N PRO A 341 18.71 65.87 3.08
CA PRO A 341 19.14 67.26 2.88
C PRO A 341 20.62 67.52 3.19
N TYR A 342 21.34 66.59 3.83
CA TYR A 342 22.76 66.74 4.16
C TYR A 342 23.70 66.13 3.11
N TRP A 343 23.22 65.16 2.31
CA TRP A 343 24.06 64.44 1.34
C TRP A 343 23.93 64.95 -0.09
N TYR A 344 22.85 65.68 -0.41
CA TYR A 344 22.64 66.27 -1.74
C TYR A 344 22.17 67.72 -1.61
N PRO A 345 23.09 68.72 -1.65
CA PRO A 345 22.74 70.13 -1.48
C PRO A 345 22.03 70.81 -2.66
N TRP A 346 21.60 70.07 -3.69
CA TRP A 346 21.12 70.65 -4.95
C TRP A 346 19.72 70.13 -5.28
N SER A 347 18.76 71.02 -5.03
CA SER A 347 17.39 71.09 -5.55
C SER A 347 17.00 70.09 -6.64
N PHE A 348 16.08 69.18 -6.32
CA PHE A 348 15.09 68.69 -7.29
C PHE A 348 13.70 68.63 -6.65
N ALA A 349 12.75 69.18 -7.39
CA ALA A 349 11.38 69.44 -6.97
C ALA A 349 10.60 68.15 -6.64
N ARG A 350 9.74 68.28 -5.62
CA ARG A 350 8.62 67.38 -5.33
C ARG A 350 7.78 67.14 -6.59
N ARG A 351 7.65 65.89 -7.02
CA ARG A 351 6.45 65.33 -7.68
C ARG A 351 6.65 63.83 -7.92
N SER A 352 6.15 63.00 -7.00
CA SER A 352 5.94 61.57 -7.25
C SER A 352 4.62 61.42 -8.02
N GLN A 353 4.71 61.24 -9.34
CA GLN A 353 3.56 60.99 -10.21
C GLN A 353 3.21 59.51 -10.20
N CYS A 354 1.95 59.17 -9.96
CA CYS A 354 1.42 57.81 -10.15
C CYS A 354 0.50 57.83 -11.39
N ILE A 355 0.67 56.87 -12.29
CA ILE A 355 -0.05 56.79 -13.55
C ILE A 355 -1.30 55.92 -13.35
N ALA A 356 -2.49 56.52 -13.42
CA ALA A 356 -3.75 55.79 -13.51
C ALA A 356 -4.34 56.00 -14.92
N VAL A 357 -4.62 54.90 -15.62
CA VAL A 357 -5.21 54.92 -16.97
C VAL A 357 -6.72 54.69 -16.83
N THR A 358 -7.51 55.69 -17.21
CA THR A 358 -8.98 55.57 -17.29
C THR A 358 -9.45 55.78 -18.73
N TYR A 359 -10.33 54.89 -19.19
CA TYR A 359 -10.90 54.89 -20.54
C TYR A 359 -12.26 55.59 -20.50
N ASP A 360 -12.44 56.68 -21.25
CA ASP A 360 -13.69 57.43 -21.32
C ASP A 360 -14.45 57.09 -22.61
N LEU A 361 -15.65 56.52 -22.47
CA LEU A 361 -16.50 56.04 -23.58
C LEU A 361 -17.54 57.07 -24.06
N SER A 362 -17.40 58.35 -23.70
CA SER A 362 -18.47 59.35 -23.92
C SER A 362 -18.41 60.15 -25.24
N ARG A 363 -17.54 59.84 -26.21
CA ARG A 363 -17.54 60.53 -27.52
C ARG A 363 -17.70 59.59 -28.72
N ARG A 364 -18.93 59.57 -29.27
CA ARG A 364 -19.20 59.17 -30.66
C ARG A 364 -19.02 60.38 -31.58
N HIS A 365 -18.03 60.35 -32.48
CA HIS A 365 -18.03 61.07 -33.76
C HIS A 365 -17.28 60.17 -34.77
N HIS A 366 -17.99 59.53 -35.70
CA HIS A 366 -18.10 59.94 -37.11
C HIS A 366 -16.76 60.08 -37.82
N SER A 367 -16.38 58.96 -38.44
CA SER A 367 -15.55 58.76 -39.64
C SER A 367 -14.89 59.96 -40.32
N SER A 368 -13.56 59.91 -40.46
CA SER A 368 -12.89 59.97 -41.76
C SER A 368 -11.50 59.32 -41.67
N CYS A 369 -11.11 58.68 -42.77
CA CYS A 369 -9.92 57.85 -42.97
C CYS A 369 -8.61 58.55 -42.58
N GLY A 370 -7.80 57.88 -41.75
CA GLY A 370 -6.39 58.17 -41.52
C GLY A 370 -6.08 59.07 -40.31
N ASP A 371 -6.26 58.56 -39.08
CA ASP A 371 -5.61 59.17 -37.92
C ASP A 371 -5.38 58.15 -36.78
N GLN A 372 -4.17 58.16 -36.21
CA GLN A 372 -3.74 57.25 -35.14
C GLN A 372 -4.40 57.64 -33.80
N SER A 373 -4.89 56.66 -33.04
CA SER A 373 -5.40 56.86 -31.69
C SER A 373 -4.32 57.46 -30.77
N ARG A 374 -4.41 58.75 -30.46
CA ARG A 374 -3.58 59.43 -29.44
C ARG A 374 -4.22 59.27 -28.06
N PHE A 375 -3.52 58.60 -27.16
CA PHE A 375 -3.85 58.57 -25.74
C PHE A 375 -3.49 59.92 -25.10
N VAL A 376 -4.47 60.59 -24.48
CA VAL A 376 -4.24 61.81 -23.70
C VAL A 376 -4.20 61.43 -22.22
N LEU A 377 -2.99 61.39 -21.65
CA LEU A 377 -2.77 61.23 -20.21
C LEU A 377 -3.03 62.56 -19.50
N ARG A 378 -4.06 62.60 -18.65
CA ARG A 378 -4.32 63.74 -17.75
C ARG A 378 -3.87 63.38 -16.35
N MET A 379 -2.81 64.03 -15.87
CA MET A 379 -2.31 63.86 -14.50
C MET A 379 -3.18 64.64 -13.52
N ILE A 380 -3.64 63.98 -12.47
CA ILE A 380 -4.37 64.61 -11.36
C ILE A 380 -3.41 64.66 -10.16
N ASP A 381 -3.11 65.86 -9.67
CA ASP A 381 -2.35 66.08 -8.44
C ASP A 381 -3.22 65.65 -7.24
N VAL A 382 -2.71 64.74 -6.39
CA VAL A 382 -3.36 64.39 -5.12
C VAL A 382 -2.76 65.28 -4.04
N ASP A 383 -3.53 66.29 -3.65
CA ASP A 383 -3.15 67.28 -2.63
C ASP A 383 -3.21 66.69 -1.23
N SER A 384 -2.18 65.93 -0.85
CA SER A 384 -1.45 66.04 0.43
C SER A 384 -0.91 64.67 0.88
N PRO A 385 0.41 64.55 1.12
CA PRO A 385 1.01 63.32 1.65
C PRO A 385 0.53 62.99 3.08
N SER A 386 -0.05 63.97 3.79
CA SER A 386 -0.67 63.77 5.09
C SER A 386 -1.90 62.84 5.02
N ALA A 387 -2.74 62.98 3.98
CA ALA A 387 -3.94 62.15 3.83
C ALA A 387 -3.57 60.67 3.65
N LEU A 388 -2.54 60.39 2.85
CA LEU A 388 -2.06 59.02 2.61
C LEU A 388 -1.46 58.42 3.89
N MET A 389 -0.68 59.19 4.65
CA MET A 389 -0.13 58.74 5.93
C MET A 389 -1.22 58.51 6.98
N THR A 390 -2.27 59.35 7.05
CA THR A 390 -3.41 59.10 7.94
C THR A 390 -4.20 57.85 7.54
N THR A 391 -4.40 57.58 6.24
CA THR A 391 -5.08 56.37 5.78
C THR A 391 -4.28 55.11 6.12
N TRP A 392 -2.95 55.16 5.96
CA TRP A 392 -2.07 54.06 6.35
C TRP A 392 -2.04 53.84 7.86
N ALA A 393 -1.99 54.91 8.66
CA ALA A 393 -2.07 54.82 10.11
C ALA A 393 -3.41 54.23 10.56
N CYS A 394 -4.52 54.66 9.93
CA CYS A 394 -5.85 54.14 10.21
C CYS A 394 -5.97 52.65 9.87
N LEU A 395 -5.44 52.21 8.72
CA LEU A 395 -5.41 50.80 8.33
C LEU A 395 -4.57 49.95 9.30
N LEU A 396 -3.44 50.46 9.79
CA LEU A 396 -2.61 49.76 10.77
C LEU A 396 -3.30 49.62 12.12
N VAL A 397 -3.99 50.67 12.58
CA VAL A 397 -4.79 50.63 13.81
C VAL A 397 -5.94 49.64 13.67
N VAL A 398 -6.69 49.68 12.58
CA VAL A 398 -7.79 48.73 12.31
C VAL A 398 -7.26 47.29 12.27
N ARG A 399 -6.14 47.03 11.59
CA ARG A 399 -5.55 45.70 11.51
C ARG A 399 -5.04 45.20 12.87
N SER A 400 -4.51 46.08 13.70
CA SER A 400 -4.09 45.75 15.06
C SER A 400 -5.29 45.40 15.95
N VAL A 401 -6.34 46.22 15.94
CA VAL A 401 -7.56 45.99 16.73
C VAL A 401 -8.26 44.69 16.33
N VAL A 402 -8.41 44.45 15.02
CA VAL A 402 -9.01 43.20 14.52
C VAL A 402 -8.13 41.98 14.86
N GLY A 403 -6.81 42.11 14.75
CA GLY A 403 -5.88 41.04 15.10
C GLY A 403 -5.93 40.66 16.58
N VAL A 404 -5.97 41.65 17.48
CA VAL A 404 -6.10 41.43 18.92
C VAL A 404 -7.46 40.81 19.26
N ALA A 405 -8.55 41.28 18.65
CA ALA A 405 -9.88 40.73 18.89
C ALA A 405 -9.99 39.26 18.46
N LEU A 406 -9.42 38.90 17.30
CA LEU A 406 -9.37 37.52 16.83
C LEU A 406 -8.49 36.63 17.71
N GLY A 407 -7.35 37.15 18.20
CA GLY A 407 -6.49 36.44 19.14
C GLY A 407 -7.18 36.13 20.47
N VAL A 408 -7.92 37.10 21.02
CA VAL A 408 -8.70 36.89 22.25
C VAL A 408 -9.83 35.87 22.02
N MET A 409 -10.57 35.97 20.92
CA MET A 409 -11.58 34.97 20.54
C MET A 409 -10.99 33.56 20.45
N TYR A 410 -9.82 33.42 19.83
CA TYR A 410 -9.15 32.12 19.71
C TYR A 410 -8.74 31.54 21.08
N ILE A 411 -8.19 32.37 21.96
CA ILE A 411 -7.83 31.95 23.34
C ILE A 411 -9.08 31.50 24.11
N VAL A 412 -10.21 32.23 24.00
CA VAL A 412 -11.47 31.86 24.65
C VAL A 412 -12.04 30.55 24.11
N VAL A 413 -11.99 30.33 22.79
CA VAL A 413 -12.43 29.07 22.18
C VAL A 413 -11.58 27.89 22.66
N ILE A 414 -10.26 28.07 22.74
CA ILE A 414 -9.37 27.03 23.29
C ILE A 414 -9.64 26.77 24.76
N ALA A 415 -9.80 27.82 25.57
CA ALA A 415 -10.08 27.68 26.99
C ALA A 415 -11.40 26.92 27.23
N ASN A 416 -12.45 27.25 26.47
CA ASN A 416 -13.73 26.55 26.56
C ASN A 416 -13.62 25.08 26.10
N ALA A 417 -12.88 24.80 25.03
CA ALA A 417 -12.63 23.43 24.58
C ALA A 417 -11.82 22.62 25.62
N MET A 418 -10.92 23.28 26.34
CA MET A 418 -10.18 22.66 27.45
C MET A 418 -11.09 22.39 28.66
N ASP A 419 -11.97 23.31 29.03
CA ASP A 419 -12.93 23.09 30.13
C ASP A 419 -13.93 21.97 29.82
N ASP A 420 -14.44 21.90 28.58
CA ASP A 420 -15.36 20.83 28.16
C ASP A 420 -14.67 19.46 28.18
N SER A 421 -13.40 19.38 27.75
CA SER A 421 -12.63 18.13 27.77
C SER A 421 -12.27 17.70 29.19
N ILE A 422 -11.93 18.64 30.09
CA ILE A 422 -11.71 18.35 31.51
C ILE A 422 -13.00 17.89 32.18
N GLY A 423 -14.15 18.47 31.84
CA GLY A 423 -15.47 18.07 32.32
C GLY A 423 -15.83 16.63 31.92
N VAL A 424 -15.55 16.23 30.68
CA VAL A 424 -15.78 14.86 30.19
C VAL A 424 -14.86 13.86 30.90
N VAL A 425 -13.59 14.20 31.13
CA VAL A 425 -12.65 13.33 31.86
C VAL A 425 -13.04 13.19 33.32
N LEU A 426 -13.43 14.27 33.99
CA LEU A 426 -13.91 14.23 35.37
C LEU A 426 -15.23 13.45 35.51
N ALA A 427 -16.13 13.55 34.53
CA ALA A 427 -17.36 12.77 34.50
C ALA A 427 -17.08 11.27 34.33
N ALA A 428 -16.14 10.90 33.45
CA ALA A 428 -15.71 9.53 33.25
C ALA A 428 -15.03 8.93 34.49
N VAL A 429 -14.18 9.70 35.17
CA VAL A 429 -13.50 9.28 36.41
C VAL A 429 -14.50 9.16 37.58
N LYS A 430 -15.47 10.09 37.67
CA LYS A 430 -16.51 10.04 38.71
C LYS A 430 -17.45 8.84 38.52
N TRP A 431 -17.78 8.51 37.26
CA TRP A 431 -18.60 7.34 36.92
C TRP A 431 -17.91 6.02 37.30
N GLN A 432 -16.60 5.89 37.02
CA GLN A 432 -15.82 4.74 37.49
C GLN A 432 -15.75 4.59 39.01
N TRP A 433 -15.82 5.69 39.76
CA TRP A 433 -15.73 5.66 41.22
C TRP A 433 -17.06 5.31 41.89
N THR A 434 -18.19 5.66 41.29
CA THR A 434 -19.53 5.31 41.81
C THR A 434 -19.85 3.83 41.68
N ASP A 435 -19.41 3.18 40.60
CA ASP A 435 -19.62 1.73 40.40
C ASP A 435 -18.78 0.86 41.34
N LEU A 436 -17.72 1.42 41.93
CA LEU A 436 -16.82 0.72 42.86
C LEU A 436 -17.32 0.71 44.32
N TYR A 437 -18.39 1.45 44.63
CA TYR A 437 -19.03 1.45 45.96
C TYR A 437 -20.33 0.65 46.03
N GLU A 438 -20.87 0.17 44.90
CA GLU A 438 -22.06 -0.69 44.83
C GLU A 438 -21.75 -2.18 44.58
N LEU A 439 -20.48 -2.57 44.64
CA LEU A 439 -19.96 -3.94 44.69
C LEU A 439 -19.32 -4.20 46.06
#